data_AF-A0A2I6S4E9-F1
#
_entry.id   AF-A0A2I6S4E9-F1
#
_cell.length_a   1.000
_cell.length_b   1.000
_cell.length_c   1.000
_cell.angle_alpha   90.00
_cell.angle_beta   90.00
_cell.angle_gamma   90.00
#
_symmetry.space_group_name_H-M   'P 1'
#
loop_
_entity.id
_entity.type
_entity.pdbx_description
1 polymer ?
#
loop_
_entity_poly.entity_id
_entity_poly.type
_entity_poly.pdbx_seq_one_letter_code
_entity_poly.pdbx_strand_id
1 'polypeptide(L)'
;MKSRALRNLAVGGALACLMATSFAAPPPHAPAHGWRAKNDPAYAGYTGHRWERDYGILGGRCDRSGVAAVLGAAVGGVVGSQVGDGDGRRIAILAGTVIGAIVGAEIGRRMDRADEACIAHGLELARDHQPVRWDAPGGLHYTLTPLGPHRDRPECRVFSLDIEGTRRESARGVGCRQNDGNWTLRGL
;
A
#
# COMPACT_ATOMS: atom_id res chain seq x y z
N MET A 1 -46.13 4.17 78.22
CA MET A 1 -47.02 3.91 77.07
C MET A 1 -46.57 4.77 75.88
N LYS A 2 -46.49 4.14 74.70
CA LYS A 2 -46.23 4.67 73.35
C LYS A 2 -44.77 4.80 72.90
N SER A 3 -44.28 3.64 72.44
CA SER A 3 -43.21 3.45 71.46
C SER A 3 -43.34 4.35 70.24
N ARG A 4 -42.21 4.82 69.70
CA ARG A 4 -42.04 5.03 68.25
C ARG A 4 -40.67 4.52 67.83
N ALA A 5 -40.71 3.50 66.98
CA ALA A 5 -39.57 2.93 66.27
C ALA A 5 -39.29 3.72 64.98
N LEU A 6 -38.18 3.33 64.32
CA LEU A 6 -37.75 3.63 62.93
C LEU A 6 -36.92 4.93 62.77
N ARG A 7 -35.78 4.95 62.07
CA ARG A 7 -35.29 4.14 60.95
C ARG A 7 -33.76 4.21 60.85
N ASN A 8 -33.14 3.08 60.50
CA ASN A 8 -31.78 2.99 59.97
C ASN A 8 -31.63 3.86 58.71
N LEU A 9 -30.47 4.53 58.59
CA LEU A 9 -29.87 4.90 57.31
C LEU A 9 -28.35 4.89 57.46
N ALA A 10 -27.77 3.71 57.22
CA ALA A 10 -26.35 3.58 56.92
C ALA A 10 -26.12 4.10 55.50
N VAL A 11 -25.46 5.24 55.35
CA VAL A 11 -25.00 5.72 54.04
C VAL A 11 -23.60 5.16 53.82
N GLY A 12 -23.52 4.01 53.16
CA GLY A 12 -22.27 3.49 52.61
C GLY A 12 -21.90 4.32 51.37
N GLY A 13 -20.79 5.07 51.47
CA GLY A 13 -20.22 5.78 50.32
C GLY A 13 -19.61 4.78 49.34
N ALA A 14 -20.26 4.56 48.20
CA ALA A 14 -19.70 3.82 47.09
C ALA A 14 -18.64 4.70 46.39
N LEU A 15 -17.37 4.37 46.57
CA LEU A 15 -16.26 4.93 45.78
C LEU A 15 -16.35 4.33 44.37
N ALA A 16 -17.06 5.00 43.46
CA ALA A 16 -17.10 4.62 42.06
C ALA A 16 -15.75 5.00 41.42
N CYS A 17 -14.81 4.06 41.37
CA CYS A 17 -13.66 4.16 40.48
C CYS A 17 -14.18 4.18 39.03
N LEU A 18 -14.23 5.38 38.45
CA LEU A 18 -14.32 5.57 37.00
C LEU A 18 -13.06 4.96 36.38
N MET A 19 -13.12 3.67 36.06
CA MET A 19 -12.15 3.03 35.18
C MET A 19 -12.32 3.66 33.80
N ALA A 20 -11.54 4.70 33.51
CA ALA A 20 -11.38 5.18 32.16
C ALA A 20 -10.85 4.00 31.32
N THR A 21 -11.64 3.54 30.36
CA THR A 21 -11.15 2.61 29.34
C THR A 21 -10.08 3.34 28.55
N SER A 22 -8.82 3.10 28.89
CA SER A 22 -7.66 3.62 28.16
C SER A 22 -7.65 3.04 26.75
N PHE A 23 -8.29 3.74 25.80
CA PHE A 23 -8.03 3.57 24.37
C PHE A 23 -6.65 4.15 24.04
N ALA A 24 -5.59 3.57 24.58
CA ALA A 24 -4.23 3.93 24.24
C ALA A 24 -3.88 3.27 22.90
N ALA A 25 -4.02 4.03 21.81
CA ALA A 25 -3.42 3.64 20.54
C ALA A 25 -1.89 3.53 20.74
N PRO A 26 -1.24 2.46 20.27
CA PRO A 26 0.20 2.31 20.42
C PRO A 26 0.94 3.44 19.67
N PRO A 27 2.01 4.00 20.26
CA PRO A 27 2.73 5.09 19.63
C PRO A 27 3.41 4.64 18.33
N PRO A 28 3.74 5.57 17.40
CA PRO A 28 4.23 5.24 16.05
C PRO A 28 5.47 4.34 16.01
N HIS A 29 6.27 4.36 17.09
CA HIS A 29 7.54 3.64 17.21
C HIS A 29 7.42 2.27 17.89
N ALA A 30 6.24 1.88 18.40
CA ALA A 30 6.05 0.60 19.09
C ALA A 30 5.43 -0.46 18.15
N PRO A 31 6.00 -1.67 18.09
CA PRO A 31 5.42 -2.77 17.31
C PRO A 31 4.03 -3.20 17.83
N ALA A 32 2.99 -3.03 17.02
CA ALA A 32 1.59 -3.22 17.42
C ALA A 32 0.97 -4.51 16.82
N HIS A 33 1.58 -5.66 17.14
CA HIS A 33 1.36 -6.93 16.43
C HIS A 33 -0.07 -7.53 16.51
N GLY A 34 -0.99 -6.99 17.32
CA GLY A 34 -2.38 -7.49 17.43
C GLY A 34 -3.48 -6.43 17.27
N TRP A 35 -3.16 -5.15 17.49
CA TRP A 35 -4.13 -4.05 17.35
C TRP A 35 -4.39 -3.73 15.88
N ARG A 36 -3.33 -3.68 15.06
CA ARG A 36 -3.43 -3.41 13.61
C ARG A 36 -4.17 -4.50 12.86
N ALA A 37 -3.93 -5.78 13.18
CA ALA A 37 -4.63 -6.92 12.58
C ALA A 37 -6.16 -6.89 12.79
N LYS A 38 -6.65 -6.20 13.83
CA LYS A 38 -8.07 -6.08 14.17
C LYS A 38 -8.69 -4.72 13.81
N ASN A 39 -7.88 -3.66 13.68
CA ASN A 39 -8.37 -2.27 13.60
C ASN A 39 -7.76 -1.42 12.48
N ASP A 40 -6.66 -1.82 11.85
CA ASP A 40 -6.24 -1.16 10.61
C ASP A 40 -7.09 -1.74 9.47
N PRO A 41 -7.82 -0.90 8.72
CA PRO A 41 -8.41 -1.37 7.48
C PRO A 41 -7.23 -1.78 6.61
N ALA A 42 -7.07 -3.08 6.37
CA ALA A 42 -6.15 -3.58 5.37
C ALA A 42 -6.30 -2.69 4.12
N TYR A 43 -5.18 -2.21 3.59
CA TYR A 43 -5.21 -1.15 2.57
C TYR A 43 -6.09 -1.64 1.44
N ALA A 44 -7.26 -1.03 1.26
CA ALA A 44 -8.16 -1.40 0.20
C ALA A 44 -7.59 -0.77 -1.06
N GLY A 45 -6.81 -1.56 -1.80
CA GLY A 45 -6.28 -1.11 -3.08
C GLY A 45 -7.39 -0.95 -4.11
N TYR A 46 -7.08 -0.34 -5.25
CA TYR A 46 -8.03 -0.14 -6.34
C TYR A 46 -8.67 -1.45 -6.82
N THR A 47 -8.05 -2.62 -6.59
CA THR A 47 -8.62 -3.95 -6.85
C THR A 47 -9.67 -4.42 -5.85
N GLY A 48 -9.76 -3.78 -4.67
CA GLY A 48 -10.51 -4.30 -3.52
C GLY A 48 -9.75 -5.36 -2.72
N HIS A 49 -8.51 -5.70 -3.12
CA HIS A 49 -7.65 -6.57 -2.32
C HIS A 49 -7.15 -5.85 -1.06
N ARG A 50 -6.98 -6.65 -0.02
CA ARG A 50 -6.46 -6.24 1.28
C ARG A 50 -4.96 -6.47 1.31
N TRP A 51 -4.20 -5.40 1.43
CA TRP A 51 -2.73 -5.45 1.53
C TRP A 51 -2.30 -5.33 3.00
N GLU A 52 -1.37 -6.19 3.42
CA GLU A 52 -0.83 -6.20 4.79
C GLU A 52 0.39 -5.27 4.93
N ARG A 53 1.06 -4.97 3.81
CA ARG A 53 2.12 -3.97 3.70
C ARG A 53 1.88 -3.14 2.45
N ASP A 54 2.12 -1.83 2.58
CA ASP A 54 2.04 -0.88 1.46
C ASP A 54 3.41 -0.54 0.86
N TYR A 55 4.50 -1.04 1.44
CA TYR A 55 5.89 -0.70 1.07
C TYR A 55 6.14 0.81 0.97
N GLY A 56 5.46 1.60 1.81
CA GLY A 56 5.59 3.07 1.86
C GLY A 56 4.75 3.83 0.83
N ILE A 57 4.00 3.15 -0.04
CA ILE A 57 3.29 3.76 -1.17
C ILE A 57 2.33 4.85 -0.70
N LEU A 58 1.61 4.63 0.40
CA LEU A 58 0.67 5.62 0.93
C LEU A 58 1.36 6.85 1.52
N GLY A 59 2.64 6.73 1.87
CA GLY A 59 3.52 7.84 2.23
C GLY A 59 4.17 8.53 1.03
N GLY A 60 3.86 8.14 -0.21
CA GLY A 60 4.42 8.72 -1.43
C GLY A 60 5.82 8.23 -1.78
N ARG A 61 6.22 7.05 -1.29
CA ARG A 61 7.51 6.41 -1.61
C ARG A 61 7.33 4.93 -1.89
N CYS A 62 8.23 4.29 -2.61
CA CYS A 62 8.29 2.83 -2.69
C CYS A 62 9.58 2.33 -2.02
N ASP A 63 9.44 1.46 -1.02
CA ASP A 63 10.56 0.70 -0.45
C ASP A 63 10.97 -0.41 -1.42
N ARG A 64 11.71 -0.01 -2.45
CA ARG A 64 12.21 -0.90 -3.50
C ARG A 64 13.01 -2.09 -2.96
N SER A 65 13.72 -1.92 -1.85
CA SER A 65 14.51 -3.00 -1.25
C SER A 65 13.61 -4.05 -0.60
N GLY A 66 12.60 -3.62 0.15
CA GLY A 66 11.56 -4.49 0.69
C GLY A 66 10.79 -5.23 -0.41
N VAL A 67 10.44 -4.52 -1.48
CA VAL A 67 9.83 -5.09 -2.70
C VAL A 67 10.74 -6.15 -3.34
N ALA A 68 12.02 -5.84 -3.57
CA ALA A 68 12.98 -6.77 -4.15
C ALA A 68 13.18 -8.02 -3.29
N ALA A 69 13.19 -7.87 -1.96
CA ALA A 69 13.30 -9.00 -1.04
C ALA A 69 12.11 -9.96 -1.11
N VAL A 70 10.90 -9.43 -1.33
CA VAL A 70 9.70 -10.25 -1.55
C VAL A 70 9.77 -10.99 -2.87
N LEU A 71 10.16 -10.28 -3.94
CA LEU A 71 10.30 -10.87 -5.27
C LEU A 71 11.40 -11.94 -5.31
N GLY A 72 12.53 -11.71 -4.63
CA GLY A 72 13.64 -12.64 -4.54
C GLY A 72 13.38 -13.82 -3.60
N ALA A 73 12.47 -13.70 -2.63
CA ALA A 73 12.04 -14.83 -1.81
C ALA A 73 11.14 -15.81 -2.58
N ALA A 74 10.53 -15.38 -3.69
CA ALA A 74 9.68 -16.22 -4.54
C ALA A 74 10.44 -16.99 -5.63
N VAL A 75 11.73 -17.26 -5.40
CA VAL A 75 12.54 -18.10 -6.30
C VAL A 75 12.05 -19.56 -6.18
N GLY A 76 11.16 -19.97 -7.10
CA GLY A 76 10.87 -21.39 -7.33
C GLY A 76 9.45 -21.78 -7.74
N GLY A 77 8.46 -20.89 -7.66
CA GLY A 77 7.07 -21.23 -7.95
C GLY A 77 6.37 -20.09 -8.68
N VAL A 78 5.63 -20.45 -9.73
CA VAL A 78 4.67 -19.65 -10.52
C VAL A 78 4.56 -18.18 -10.09
N VAL A 79 4.95 -17.26 -10.98
CA VAL A 79 4.59 -15.85 -10.87
C VAL A 79 3.07 -15.75 -11.00
N GLY A 80 2.37 -15.88 -9.86
CA GLY A 80 0.95 -15.60 -9.75
C GLY A 80 0.68 -14.12 -9.94
N SER A 81 -0.59 -13.73 -9.93
CA SER A 81 -1.02 -12.33 -10.04
C SER A 81 -0.51 -11.40 -8.93
N GLN A 82 0.13 -11.99 -7.91
CA GLN A 82 0.83 -11.36 -6.79
C GLN A 82 2.00 -12.28 -6.40
N VAL A 83 3.02 -11.73 -5.73
CA VAL A 83 4.18 -12.50 -5.25
C VAL A 83 4.27 -12.48 -3.72
N GLY A 84 4.40 -13.67 -3.12
CA GLY A 84 4.60 -13.91 -1.69
C GLY A 84 3.47 -14.73 -1.04
N ASP A 85 3.77 -15.95 -0.59
CA ASP A 85 2.85 -16.82 0.17
C ASP A 85 3.22 -16.79 1.66
N GLY A 86 2.28 -16.35 2.51
CA GLY A 86 2.42 -16.29 3.98
C GLY A 86 2.75 -14.90 4.53
N ASP A 87 2.31 -14.63 5.77
CA ASP A 87 2.74 -13.53 6.67
C ASP A 87 2.80 -12.10 6.08
N GLY A 88 1.85 -11.76 5.21
CA GLY A 88 1.66 -10.38 4.77
C GLY A 88 2.69 -9.84 3.81
N ARG A 89 3.37 -10.72 3.07
CA ARG A 89 4.40 -10.32 2.09
C ARG A 89 3.86 -9.98 0.69
N ARG A 90 2.55 -9.86 0.49
CA ARG A 90 1.96 -9.66 -0.84
C ARG A 90 2.39 -8.34 -1.48
N ILE A 91 2.67 -8.37 -2.79
CA ILE A 91 2.87 -7.19 -3.63
C ILE A 91 2.17 -7.34 -5.00
N ALA A 92 1.63 -6.23 -5.51
CA ALA A 92 1.08 -6.15 -6.85
C ALA A 92 2.23 -6.17 -7.86
N ILE A 93 2.04 -6.86 -8.98
CA ILE A 93 3.05 -6.97 -10.04
C ILE A 93 2.48 -6.49 -11.38
N LEU A 94 3.37 -6.38 -12.37
CA LEU A 94 2.98 -6.18 -13.76
C LEU A 94 2.94 -7.53 -14.50
N ALA A 95 1.84 -7.78 -15.19
CA ALA A 95 1.71 -8.86 -16.15
C ALA A 95 2.29 -8.41 -17.50
N GLY A 96 3.43 -8.99 -17.88
CA GLY A 96 4.02 -8.82 -19.20
C GLY A 96 5.05 -7.69 -19.31
N THR A 97 5.66 -7.57 -20.50
CA THR A 97 6.89 -6.79 -20.73
C THR A 97 6.66 -5.49 -21.50
N VAL A 98 5.50 -4.85 -21.34
CA VAL A 98 5.10 -3.72 -22.21
C VAL A 98 5.72 -2.38 -21.78
N ILE A 99 6.38 -2.32 -20.61
CA ILE A 99 6.98 -1.09 -20.09
C ILE A 99 7.94 -0.43 -21.06
N GLY A 100 8.79 -1.21 -21.75
CA GLY A 100 9.79 -0.65 -22.67
C GLY A 100 9.19 0.14 -23.83
N ALA A 101 7.95 -0.16 -24.22
CA ALA A 101 7.24 0.61 -25.24
C ALA A 101 6.71 1.96 -24.72
N ILE A 102 6.54 2.09 -23.40
CA ILE A 102 6.02 3.30 -22.74
C ILE A 102 7.18 4.25 -22.40
N VAL A 103 8.23 3.72 -21.79
CA VAL A 103 9.36 4.53 -21.28
C VAL A 103 10.54 4.60 -22.24
N GLY A 104 10.49 3.87 -23.36
CA GLY A 104 11.56 3.76 -24.33
C GLY A 104 12.52 2.60 -24.03
N ALA A 105 13.17 2.09 -25.09
CA ALA A 105 13.99 0.88 -25.02
C ALA A 105 15.25 1.02 -24.14
N GLU A 106 15.82 2.21 -23.99
CA GLU A 106 16.98 2.41 -23.13
C GLU A 106 16.62 2.34 -21.64
N ILE A 107 15.62 3.12 -21.21
CA ILE A 107 15.14 3.10 -19.83
C ILE A 107 14.54 1.73 -19.49
N GLY A 108 13.74 1.16 -20.40
CA GLY A 108 13.12 -0.13 -20.21
C GLY A 108 14.11 -1.27 -19.98
N ARG A 109 15.33 -1.19 -20.55
CA ARG A 109 16.41 -2.18 -20.32
C ARG A 109 17.06 -2.07 -18.95
N ARG A 110 16.97 -0.91 -18.30
CA ARG A 110 17.54 -0.66 -16.97
C ARG A 110 16.53 -0.90 -15.84
N MET A 111 15.25 -0.88 -16.17
CA MET A 111 14.18 -1.18 -15.23
C MET A 111 14.18 -2.67 -14.88
N ASP A 112 14.12 -3.00 -13.60
CA ASP A 112 13.99 -4.39 -13.14
C ASP A 112 12.62 -4.66 -12.50
N ARG A 113 12.39 -5.92 -12.08
CA ARG A 113 11.11 -6.33 -11.51
C ARG A 113 10.72 -5.58 -10.24
N ALA A 114 11.68 -5.07 -9.47
CA ALA A 114 11.35 -4.30 -8.27
C ALA A 114 10.79 -2.92 -8.66
N ASP A 115 11.33 -2.30 -9.71
CA ASP A 115 10.80 -1.06 -10.27
C ASP A 115 9.40 -1.28 -10.86
N GLU A 116 9.21 -2.37 -11.62
CA GLU A 116 7.91 -2.77 -12.16
C GLU A 116 6.86 -3.00 -11.06
N ALA A 117 7.24 -3.66 -9.97
CA ALA A 117 6.39 -3.89 -8.82
C ALA A 117 6.08 -2.58 -8.05
N CYS A 118 7.04 -1.66 -7.94
CA CYS A 118 6.77 -0.32 -7.41
C CYS A 118 5.74 0.43 -8.26
N ILE A 119 5.80 0.29 -9.59
CA ILE A 119 4.80 0.87 -10.49
C ILE A 119 3.43 0.25 -10.25
N ALA A 120 3.32 -1.09 -10.31
CA ALA A 120 2.06 -1.80 -10.10
C ALA A 120 1.43 -1.50 -8.74
N HIS A 121 2.24 -1.58 -7.68
CA HIS A 121 1.77 -1.35 -6.32
C HIS A 121 1.43 0.13 -6.07
N GLY A 122 2.14 1.05 -6.71
CA GLY A 122 1.79 2.47 -6.76
C GLY A 122 0.43 2.72 -7.40
N LEU A 123 0.17 2.11 -8.56
CA LEU A 123 -1.14 2.19 -9.23
C LEU A 123 -2.26 1.55 -8.39
N GLU A 124 -1.92 0.52 -7.62
CA GLU A 124 -2.84 -0.19 -6.75
C GLU A 124 -3.22 0.57 -5.48
N LEU A 125 -2.31 1.31 -4.86
CA LEU A 125 -2.52 1.89 -3.53
C LEU A 125 -2.51 3.41 -3.48
N ALA A 126 -1.71 4.09 -4.31
CA ALA A 126 -1.56 5.54 -4.21
C ALA A 126 -2.84 6.26 -4.66
N ARG A 127 -3.17 7.39 -4.03
CA ARG A 127 -4.31 8.23 -4.44
C ARG A 127 -4.02 8.94 -5.76
N ASP A 128 -5.07 9.38 -6.44
CA ASP A 128 -4.91 10.20 -7.64
C ASP A 128 -4.16 11.49 -7.30
N HIS A 129 -3.23 11.86 -8.18
CA HIS A 129 -2.30 12.97 -8.05
C HIS A 129 -1.32 12.89 -6.87
N GLN A 130 -1.22 11.73 -6.21
CA GLN A 130 -0.22 11.49 -5.18
C GLN A 130 1.06 10.90 -5.82
N PRO A 131 2.20 11.62 -5.82
CA PRO A 131 3.44 11.09 -6.35
C PRO A 131 4.02 10.00 -5.44
N VAL A 132 4.53 8.94 -6.05
CA VAL A 132 5.25 7.83 -5.42
C VAL A 132 6.67 7.80 -5.96
N ARG A 133 7.66 7.90 -5.08
CA ARG A 133 9.07 8.02 -5.46
C ARG A 133 9.93 6.85 -5.00
N TRP A 134 10.91 6.47 -5.80
CA TRP A 134 11.94 5.52 -5.38
C TRP A 134 13.26 5.70 -6.13
N ASP A 135 14.34 5.26 -5.48
CA ASP A 135 15.68 5.21 -6.05
C ASP A 135 15.93 3.82 -6.65
N ALA A 136 16.52 3.79 -7.83
CA ALA A 136 16.86 2.58 -8.56
C ALA A 136 18.37 2.53 -8.90
N PRO A 137 18.91 1.32 -9.15
CA PRO A 137 20.30 1.14 -9.55
C PRO A 137 20.69 1.99 -10.75
N GLY A 138 21.97 2.36 -10.83
CA GLY A 138 22.48 3.22 -11.90
C GLY A 138 22.15 4.70 -11.74
N GLY A 139 21.73 5.13 -10.53
CA GLY A 139 21.47 6.54 -10.22
C GLY A 139 20.17 7.06 -10.85
N LEU A 140 19.20 6.18 -11.07
CA LEU A 140 17.89 6.54 -11.59
C LEU A 140 16.94 6.82 -10.42
N HIS A 141 16.19 7.91 -10.52
CA HIS A 141 15.13 8.25 -9.58
C HIS A 141 13.81 8.28 -10.34
N TYR A 142 12.85 7.49 -9.88
CA TYR A 142 11.53 7.40 -10.50
C TYR A 142 10.50 8.13 -9.66
N THR A 143 9.58 8.81 -10.33
CA THR A 143 8.36 9.36 -9.72
C THR A 143 7.14 8.91 -10.53
N LEU A 144 6.36 7.99 -9.97
CA LEU A 144 5.06 7.60 -10.50
C LEU A 144 4.01 8.56 -9.95
N THR A 145 3.20 9.16 -10.82
CA THR A 145 2.02 9.93 -10.42
C THR A 145 0.78 9.38 -11.12
N PRO A 146 -0.12 8.69 -10.39
CA PRO A 146 -1.40 8.33 -10.95
C PRO A 146 -2.25 9.58 -11.19
N LEU A 147 -2.96 9.65 -12.32
CA LEU A 147 -3.70 10.84 -12.76
C LEU A 147 -5.22 10.68 -12.68
N GLY A 148 -5.71 9.47 -12.39
CA GLY A 148 -7.15 9.17 -12.36
C GLY A 148 -7.54 8.02 -13.27
N PRO A 149 -8.82 7.61 -13.23
CA PRO A 149 -9.36 6.57 -14.09
C PRO A 149 -9.30 6.99 -15.56
N HIS A 150 -9.12 6.02 -16.45
CA HIS A 150 -9.22 6.25 -17.88
C HIS A 150 -10.69 6.51 -18.25
N ARG A 151 -10.93 7.51 -19.11
CA ARG A 151 -12.28 8.01 -19.45
C ARG A 151 -13.25 6.91 -19.89
N ASP A 152 -12.82 6.05 -20.81
CA ASP A 152 -13.67 5.01 -21.41
C ASP A 152 -13.48 3.62 -20.79
N ARG A 153 -12.54 3.48 -19.85
CA ARG A 153 -12.15 2.20 -19.24
C ARG A 153 -11.87 2.42 -17.75
N PRO A 154 -12.90 2.46 -16.90
CA PRO A 154 -12.75 2.80 -15.48
C PRO A 154 -11.90 1.78 -14.70
N GLU A 155 -11.72 0.57 -15.22
CA GLU A 155 -10.78 -0.44 -14.71
C GLU A 155 -9.31 -0.09 -14.99
N CYS A 156 -9.05 0.88 -15.86
CA CYS A 156 -7.74 1.40 -16.16
C CYS A 156 -7.51 2.77 -15.51
N ARG A 157 -6.24 3.08 -15.25
CA ARG A 157 -5.78 4.31 -14.62
C ARG A 157 -4.69 4.93 -15.47
N VAL A 158 -4.82 6.22 -15.75
CA VAL A 158 -3.79 6.99 -16.44
C VAL A 158 -2.72 7.35 -15.42
N PHE A 159 -1.45 7.32 -15.82
CA PHE A 159 -0.35 7.74 -14.97
C PHE A 159 0.74 8.48 -15.77
N SER A 160 1.52 9.30 -15.07
CA SER A 160 2.82 9.76 -15.55
C SER A 160 3.94 9.08 -14.77
N LEU A 161 5.06 8.85 -15.44
CA LEU A 161 6.28 8.35 -14.85
C LEU A 161 7.42 9.29 -15.24
N ASP A 162 7.91 10.03 -14.27
CA ASP A 162 9.10 10.87 -14.44
C ASP A 162 10.34 10.07 -14.04
N ILE A 163 11.36 10.12 -14.88
CA ILE A 163 12.64 9.46 -14.70
C ILE A 163 13.72 10.53 -14.65
N GLU A 164 14.46 10.58 -13.55
CA GLU A 164 15.62 11.45 -13.39
C GLU A 164 16.88 10.59 -13.36
N GLY A 165 17.79 10.83 -14.30
CA GLY A 165 19.11 10.22 -14.34
C GLY A 165 20.12 11.21 -14.93
N THR A 166 20.84 10.80 -15.97
CA THR A 166 21.69 11.72 -16.74
C THR A 166 20.88 12.78 -17.50
N ARG A 167 19.62 12.47 -17.81
CA ARG A 167 18.62 13.38 -18.36
C ARG A 167 17.31 13.18 -17.62
N ARG A 168 16.46 14.20 -17.67
CA ARG A 168 15.09 14.12 -17.20
C ARG A 168 14.21 13.67 -18.35
N GLU A 169 13.52 12.57 -18.17
CA GLU A 169 12.58 12.01 -19.14
C GLU A 169 11.22 11.82 -18.47
N SER A 170 10.14 11.96 -19.23
CA SER A 170 8.78 11.79 -18.71
C SER A 170 7.99 10.96 -19.70
N ALA A 171 7.31 9.94 -19.19
CA ALA A 171 6.44 9.08 -19.96
C ALA A 171 5.02 9.16 -19.40
N ARG A 172 4.03 8.93 -20.27
CA ARG A 172 2.65 8.71 -19.86
C ARG A 172 2.18 7.35 -20.34
N GLY A 173 1.38 6.69 -19.53
CA GLY A 173 0.83 5.39 -19.86
C GLY A 173 -0.51 5.15 -19.19
N VAL A 174 -1.08 3.99 -19.50
CA VAL A 174 -2.32 3.50 -18.92
C VAL A 174 -2.04 2.16 -18.28
N GLY A 175 -2.32 2.04 -16.98
CA GLY A 175 -2.29 0.78 -16.27
C GLY A 175 -3.71 0.24 -16.14
N CYS A 176 -3.96 -0.97 -16.62
CA CYS A 176 -5.26 -1.62 -16.52
C CYS A 176 -5.21 -2.73 -15.48
N ARG A 177 -6.12 -2.63 -14.52
CA ARG A 177 -6.34 -3.63 -13.48
C ARG A 177 -6.91 -4.91 -14.10
N GLN A 178 -6.38 -6.05 -13.70
CA GLN A 178 -6.91 -7.36 -14.08
C GLN A 178 -7.67 -7.98 -12.92
N ASN A 179 -8.59 -8.91 -13.23
CA ASN A 179 -9.47 -9.55 -12.24
C ASN A 179 -8.73 -10.45 -11.25
N ASP A 180 -7.48 -10.79 -11.56
CA ASP A 180 -6.60 -11.62 -10.74
C ASP A 180 -5.75 -10.79 -9.75
N GLY A 181 -5.81 -9.46 -9.78
CA GLY A 181 -5.00 -8.55 -8.96
C GLY A 181 -3.71 -8.08 -9.63
N ASN A 182 -3.51 -8.46 -10.88
CA ASN A 182 -2.37 -8.05 -11.68
C ASN A 182 -2.62 -6.71 -12.39
N TRP A 183 -1.55 -6.02 -12.77
CA TRP A 183 -1.64 -4.79 -13.58
C TRP A 183 -1.01 -5.01 -14.94
N THR A 184 -1.63 -4.51 -15.99
CA THR A 184 -1.04 -4.53 -17.34
C THR A 184 -0.87 -3.11 -17.82
N LEU A 185 0.32 -2.78 -18.33
CA LEU A 185 0.57 -1.44 -18.85
C LEU A 185 0.38 -1.38 -20.36
N ARG A 186 -0.11 -0.23 -20.82
CA ARG A 186 -0.33 0.11 -22.22
C ARG A 186 0.16 1.53 -22.48
N GLY A 187 0.71 1.76 -23.67
CA GLY A 187 0.91 3.13 -24.17
C GLY A 187 -0.44 3.82 -24.38
N LEU A 188 -0.46 5.16 -24.29
CA LEU A 188 -1.60 5.99 -24.68
C LEU A 188 -1.83 5.93 -26.19
#